data_AF-A0A317JP27-F1
#
_entry.id   AF-A0A317JP27-F1
#
_cell.length_a   1.000
_cell.length_b   1.000
_cell.length_c   1.000
_cell.angle_alpha   90.00
_cell.angle_beta   90.00
_cell.angle_gamma   90.00
#
_symmetry.space_group_name_H-M   'P 1'
#
loop_
_entity.id
_entity.type
_entity.pdbx_description
1 polymer ?
#
loop_
_entity_poly.entity_id
_entity_poly.type
_entity_poly.pdbx_seq_one_letter_code
_entity_poly.pdbx_strand_id
1 'polypeptide(L)'
;MDVELTEMITAGTITEKTVAEKTVIVGMFNALLGIFLLCLSACTSTEPTVLHKKVSEVNRHTTLNEVSPRKRLMILPFLDEGGTRAPELRGRARDLLIQELNKTGDLIVVDSKELKVDWVKMSLGGEYNMPEIAKTAQALGLNAILEGKLIELKVL
;
A
#
# COMPACT_ATOMS: atom_id res chain seq x y z
N MET A 1 -20.81 -34.97 47.59
CA MET A 1 -20.16 -33.65 47.72
C MET A 1 -18.84 -33.73 46.96
N ASP A 2 -18.89 -34.00 45.65
CA ASP A 2 -17.73 -34.56 44.92
C ASP A 2 -17.56 -33.95 43.52
N VAL A 3 -17.92 -32.68 43.34
CA VAL A 3 -17.82 -32.00 42.04
C VAL A 3 -16.73 -30.92 42.01
N GLU A 4 -16.20 -30.48 43.15
CA GLU A 4 -15.22 -29.37 43.19
C GLU A 4 -13.75 -29.76 42.96
N LEU A 5 -13.37 -31.04 42.99
CA LEU A 5 -11.94 -31.42 42.84
C LEU A 5 -11.45 -31.57 41.41
N THR A 6 -12.34 -31.62 40.40
CA THR A 6 -11.93 -31.94 39.02
C THR A 6 -11.51 -30.70 38.21
N GLU A 7 -11.91 -29.48 38.62
CA GLU A 7 -11.55 -28.26 37.87
C GLU A 7 -10.17 -27.69 38.21
N MET A 8 -9.56 -28.07 39.34
CA MET A 8 -8.24 -27.53 39.73
C MET A 8 -7.04 -28.17 39.02
N ILE A 9 -7.17 -29.37 38.44
CA ILE A 9 -6.03 -30.07 37.83
C ILE A 9 -5.76 -29.57 36.39
N THR A 10 -6.76 -29.04 35.70
CA THR A 10 -6.65 -28.63 34.29
C THR A 10 -5.98 -27.26 34.11
N ALA A 11 -5.96 -26.40 35.13
CA ALA A 11 -5.34 -25.07 35.05
C ALA A 11 -3.79 -25.12 35.18
N GLY A 12 -3.22 -26.19 35.73
CA GLY A 12 -1.78 -26.30 35.99
C GLY A 12 -0.93 -26.75 34.79
N THR A 13 -1.53 -27.35 33.76
CA THR A 13 -0.77 -27.97 32.64
C THR A 13 -0.62 -27.08 31.41
N ILE A 14 -1.29 -25.92 31.36
CA ILE A 14 -1.31 -25.04 30.17
C ILE A 14 -0.16 -24.01 30.20
N THR A 15 0.35 -23.66 31.39
CA THR A 15 1.40 -22.65 31.56
C THR A 15 2.80 -23.13 31.19
N GLU A 16 3.06 -24.44 31.19
CA GLU A 16 4.40 -24.97 30.92
C GLU A 16 4.71 -25.05 29.41
N LYS A 17 3.69 -25.31 28.57
CA LYS A 17 3.87 -25.39 27.11
C LYS A 17 4.16 -24.03 26.44
N THR A 18 3.65 -22.93 27.00
CA THR A 18 3.79 -21.59 26.40
C THR A 18 5.15 -20.93 26.64
N VAL A 19 5.94 -21.42 27.61
CA VAL A 19 7.29 -20.92 27.89
C VAL A 19 8.32 -21.53 26.92
N ALA A 20 8.16 -22.80 26.57
CA ALA A 20 9.08 -23.49 25.66
C ALA A 20 9.05 -22.91 24.23
N GLU A 21 7.88 -22.52 23.73
CA GLU A 21 7.73 -21.99 22.37
C GLU A 21 8.34 -20.59 22.21
N LYS A 22 8.26 -19.75 23.25
CA LYS A 22 8.82 -18.39 23.23
C LYS A 22 10.35 -18.38 23.19
N THR A 23 11.03 -19.34 23.83
CA THR A 23 12.50 -19.40 23.85
C THR A 23 13.09 -19.81 22.50
N VAL A 24 12.38 -20.66 21.73
CA VAL A 24 12.84 -21.10 20.40
C VAL A 24 12.79 -19.96 19.38
N ILE A 25 11.76 -19.11 19.43
CA ILE A 25 11.59 -17.99 18.50
C ILE A 25 12.66 -16.91 18.72
N VAL A 26 13.03 -16.61 19.96
CA VAL A 26 14.09 -15.63 20.28
C VAL A 26 15.47 -16.14 19.84
N GLY A 27 15.73 -17.44 19.94
CA GLY A 27 16.97 -18.06 19.45
C GLY A 27 17.14 -17.97 17.93
N MET A 28 16.07 -18.25 17.16
CA MET A 28 16.12 -18.15 15.69
C MET A 28 16.35 -16.73 15.18
N PHE A 29 15.75 -15.72 15.83
CA PHE A 29 15.91 -14.32 15.40
C PHE A 29 17.34 -13.80 15.57
N ASN A 30 18.01 -14.16 16.68
CA ASN A 30 19.40 -13.77 16.91
C ASN A 30 20.39 -14.47 15.98
N ALA A 31 20.13 -15.74 15.62
CA ALA A 31 20.96 -16.47 14.65
C ALA A 31 20.83 -15.88 13.23
N LEU A 32 19.61 -15.47 12.83
CA LEU A 32 19.38 -14.85 11.52
C LEU A 32 20.02 -13.45 11.42
N LEU A 33 19.98 -12.67 12.51
CA LEU A 33 20.59 -11.34 12.58
C LEU A 33 22.12 -11.41 12.45
N GLY A 34 22.76 -12.45 13.02
CA GLY A 34 24.20 -12.68 12.89
C GLY A 34 24.64 -13.02 11.46
N ILE A 35 23.85 -13.84 10.74
CA ILE A 35 24.16 -14.22 9.34
C ILE A 35 23.99 -13.04 8.39
N PHE A 36 23.01 -12.17 8.62
CA PHE A 36 22.80 -10.98 7.79
C PHE A 36 23.95 -9.97 7.93
N LEU A 37 24.56 -9.87 9.11
CA LEU A 37 25.68 -8.95 9.36
C LEU A 37 27.00 -9.39 8.70
N LEU A 38 27.15 -10.69 8.41
CA LEU A 38 28.35 -11.27 7.79
C LEU A 38 28.41 -11.12 6.26
N CYS A 39 27.28 -10.78 5.61
CA CYS A 39 27.22 -10.60 4.15
C CYS A 39 27.56 -9.17 3.68
N LEU A 40 27.67 -8.20 4.58
CA LEU A 40 27.91 -6.79 4.22
C LEU A 40 29.41 -6.44 4.02
N SER A 41 30.33 -7.34 4.35
CA SER A 41 31.78 -7.09 4.29
C SER A 41 32.49 -7.60 3.03
N ALA A 42 31.76 -8.12 2.04
CA ALA A 42 32.36 -8.73 0.84
C ALA A 42 32.39 -7.85 -0.44
N CYS A 43 32.04 -6.57 -0.38
CA CYS A 43 32.03 -5.69 -1.56
C CYS A 43 33.07 -4.56 -1.49
N THR A 44 34.37 -4.89 -1.47
CA THR A 44 35.43 -3.90 -1.73
C THR A 44 36.52 -4.48 -2.63
N SER A 45 36.21 -4.72 -3.91
CA SER A 45 37.25 -4.73 -4.95
C SER A 45 36.62 -4.67 -6.34
N THR A 46 36.65 -3.49 -6.95
CA THR A 46 36.68 -3.35 -8.41
C THR A 46 37.53 -2.13 -8.74
N GLU A 47 38.68 -2.38 -9.36
CA GLU A 47 39.61 -1.38 -9.90
C GLU A 47 38.89 -0.34 -10.77
N PRO A 48 39.29 0.94 -10.71
CA PRO A 48 38.84 1.94 -11.67
C PRO A 48 39.55 1.71 -12.99
N THR A 49 38.97 0.92 -13.89
CA THR A 49 39.34 0.98 -15.30
C THR A 49 38.90 2.34 -15.83
N VAL A 50 39.90 3.16 -16.19
CA VAL A 50 39.72 4.47 -16.82
C VAL A 50 39.20 4.23 -18.24
N LEU A 51 37.90 3.97 -18.33
CA LEU A 51 37.19 3.85 -19.58
C LEU A 51 37.01 5.28 -20.10
N HIS A 52 37.84 5.66 -21.08
CA HIS A 52 37.67 6.87 -21.86
C HIS A 52 36.33 6.77 -22.61
N LYS A 53 35.26 7.11 -21.91
CA LYS A 53 33.92 7.29 -22.48
C LYS A 53 34.05 8.47 -23.42
N LYS A 54 34.15 8.18 -24.73
CA LYS A 54 33.91 9.16 -25.78
C LYS A 54 32.47 9.64 -25.55
N VAL A 55 32.34 10.77 -24.87
CA VAL A 55 31.08 11.48 -24.71
C VAL A 55 30.71 11.92 -26.11
N SER A 56 29.99 11.06 -26.83
CA SER A 56 29.15 11.52 -27.91
C SER A 56 28.18 12.47 -27.22
N GLU A 57 28.39 13.77 -27.39
CA GLU A 57 27.38 14.78 -27.12
C GLU A 57 26.19 14.42 -28.01
N VAL A 58 25.31 13.56 -27.48
CA VAL A 58 23.99 13.36 -28.03
C VAL A 58 23.38 14.74 -27.97
N ASN A 59 23.23 15.31 -29.16
CA ASN A 59 22.70 16.62 -29.41
C ASN A 59 21.39 16.75 -28.60
N ARG A 60 21.47 17.37 -27.41
CA ARG A 60 20.33 17.76 -26.57
C ARG A 60 19.66 18.97 -27.21
N HIS A 61 19.37 18.87 -28.52
CA HIS A 61 18.38 19.71 -29.14
C HIS A 61 17.03 19.27 -28.59
N THR A 62 16.74 19.88 -27.46
CA THR A 62 15.43 20.15 -26.88
C THR A 62 14.39 20.34 -27.99
N THR A 63 13.71 19.27 -28.39
CA THR A 63 12.32 19.40 -28.80
C THR A 63 11.58 19.91 -27.57
N LEU A 64 11.26 21.20 -27.63
CA LEU A 64 10.48 22.02 -26.71
C LEU A 64 9.03 21.51 -26.58
N ASN A 65 8.86 20.23 -26.27
CA ASN A 65 7.68 19.68 -25.64
C ASN A 65 8.19 19.06 -24.35
N GLU A 66 8.55 19.93 -23.41
CA GLU A 66 8.94 19.59 -22.04
C GLU A 66 7.68 19.07 -21.33
N VAL A 67 7.26 17.86 -21.70
CA VAL A 67 6.12 17.19 -21.07
C VAL A 67 6.60 16.83 -19.68
N SER A 68 6.26 17.70 -18.71
CA SER A 68 6.50 17.45 -17.30
C SER A 68 6.04 16.03 -16.93
N PRO A 69 6.79 15.28 -16.11
CA PRO A 69 6.40 13.94 -15.70
C PRO A 69 4.96 13.92 -15.18
N ARG A 70 4.10 13.12 -15.83
CA ARG A 70 2.69 13.03 -15.46
C ARG A 70 2.55 12.48 -14.06
N LYS A 71 1.80 13.19 -13.22
CA LYS A 71 1.56 12.77 -11.83
C LYS A 71 0.56 11.63 -11.81
N ARG A 72 0.80 10.63 -10.95
CA ARG A 72 -0.10 9.49 -10.76
C ARG A 72 -1.12 9.82 -9.67
N LEU A 73 -2.39 9.78 -10.05
CA LEU A 73 -3.52 10.02 -9.16
C LEU A 73 -4.30 8.74 -9.00
N MET A 74 -4.58 8.32 -7.77
CA MET A 74 -5.53 7.23 -7.52
C MET A 74 -6.88 7.79 -7.11
N ILE A 75 -7.95 7.19 -7.63
CA ILE A 75 -9.32 7.54 -7.25
C ILE A 75 -9.92 6.39 -6.45
N LEU A 76 -10.30 6.68 -5.21
CA LEU A 76 -10.95 5.72 -4.33
C LEU A 76 -12.41 5.50 -4.75
N PRO A 77 -13.03 4.37 -4.36
CA PRO A 77 -14.47 4.18 -4.50
C PRO A 77 -15.23 5.31 -3.82
N PHE A 78 -16.30 5.81 -4.44
CA PHE A 78 -17.06 6.90 -3.84
C PHE A 78 -17.85 6.41 -2.62
N LEU A 79 -17.80 7.19 -1.55
CA LEU A 79 -18.61 6.98 -0.37
C LEU A 79 -20.01 7.57 -0.59
N ASP A 80 -21.02 6.95 0.03
CA ASP A 80 -22.40 7.43 -0.01
C ASP A 80 -22.80 7.87 1.39
N GLU A 81 -23.00 9.17 1.59
CA GLU A 81 -23.44 9.72 2.88
C GLU A 81 -24.84 9.22 3.26
N GLY A 82 -25.71 9.03 2.27
CA GLY A 82 -27.10 8.62 2.50
C GLY A 82 -27.27 7.12 2.68
N GLY A 83 -26.25 6.30 2.36
CA GLY A 83 -26.26 4.83 2.43
C GLY A 83 -27.35 4.11 1.63
N THR A 84 -28.20 4.86 0.91
CA THR A 84 -29.45 4.40 0.31
C THR A 84 -29.34 4.25 -1.22
N ARG A 85 -28.22 4.66 -1.80
CA ARG A 85 -28.06 4.72 -3.27
C ARG A 85 -27.49 3.42 -3.81
N ALA A 86 -27.92 3.09 -5.03
CA ALA A 86 -27.42 1.92 -5.74
C ALA A 86 -25.89 2.01 -5.91
N PRO A 87 -25.14 0.92 -5.59
CA PRO A 87 -23.68 0.89 -5.72
C PRO A 87 -23.21 1.14 -7.17
N GLU A 88 -24.05 0.80 -8.15
CA GLU A 88 -23.81 1.02 -9.58
C GLU A 88 -23.65 2.50 -9.92
N LEU A 89 -24.43 3.38 -9.28
CA LEU A 89 -24.38 4.81 -9.55
C LEU A 89 -23.07 5.43 -9.06
N ARG A 90 -22.58 4.98 -7.90
CA ARG A 90 -21.24 5.34 -7.40
C ARG A 90 -20.15 4.89 -8.36
N GLY A 91 -20.23 3.65 -8.83
CA GLY A 91 -19.30 3.10 -9.81
C GLY A 91 -19.26 3.95 -11.08
N ARG A 92 -20.43 4.21 -11.68
CA ARG A 92 -20.55 5.04 -12.89
C ARG A 92 -20.01 6.45 -12.72
N ALA A 93 -20.33 7.13 -11.60
CA ALA A 93 -19.84 8.48 -11.34
C ALA A 93 -18.31 8.54 -11.26
N ARG A 94 -17.71 7.55 -10.57
CA ARG A 94 -16.26 7.42 -10.47
C ARG A 94 -15.63 7.12 -11.84
N ASP A 95 -16.21 6.20 -12.60
CA ASP A 95 -15.65 5.79 -13.88
C ASP A 95 -15.70 6.95 -14.91
N LEU A 96 -16.77 7.76 -14.89
CA LEU A 96 -16.84 9.02 -15.66
C LEU A 96 -15.77 10.02 -15.23
N LEU A 97 -15.54 10.19 -13.93
CA LEU A 97 -14.49 11.09 -13.43
C LEU A 97 -13.11 10.62 -13.90
N ILE A 98 -12.81 9.32 -13.80
CA ILE A 98 -11.56 8.73 -14.30
C ILE A 98 -11.41 9.02 -15.80
N GLN A 99 -12.47 8.82 -16.58
CA GLN A 99 -12.46 9.07 -18.01
C GLN A 99 -12.17 10.55 -18.33
N GLU A 100 -12.82 11.49 -17.66
CA GLU A 100 -12.60 12.92 -17.88
C GLU A 100 -11.19 13.36 -17.47
N LEU A 101 -10.68 12.88 -16.34
CA LEU A 101 -9.33 13.22 -15.89
C LEU A 101 -8.24 12.63 -16.80
N ASN A 102 -8.45 11.43 -17.35
CA ASN A 102 -7.51 10.85 -18.31
C ASN A 102 -7.50 11.58 -19.65
N LYS A 103 -8.59 12.27 -20.04
CA LYS A 103 -8.64 13.08 -21.26
C LYS A 103 -7.74 14.32 -21.20
N THR A 104 -7.45 14.85 -20.01
CA THR A 104 -6.63 16.06 -19.88
C THR A 104 -5.17 15.82 -20.26
N GLY A 105 -4.68 14.58 -20.11
CA GLY A 105 -3.29 14.21 -20.42
C GLY A 105 -2.27 14.65 -19.37
N ASP A 106 -2.67 15.47 -18.39
CA ASP A 106 -1.78 15.97 -17.32
C ASP A 106 -1.52 14.93 -16.22
N LEU A 107 -2.45 14.00 -16.05
CA LEU A 107 -2.48 13.03 -14.98
C LEU A 107 -2.52 11.61 -15.54
N ILE A 108 -1.93 10.68 -14.80
CA ILE A 108 -2.14 9.24 -14.98
C ILE A 108 -3.10 8.83 -13.87
N VAL A 109 -4.36 8.62 -14.22
CA VAL A 109 -5.36 8.19 -13.25
C VAL A 109 -5.38 6.67 -13.16
N VAL A 110 -5.20 6.16 -11.94
CA VAL A 110 -5.21 4.73 -11.63
C VAL A 110 -6.48 4.38 -10.88
N ASP A 111 -7.20 3.37 -11.35
CA ASP A 111 -8.35 2.83 -10.61
C ASP A 111 -7.85 2.05 -9.40
N SER A 112 -8.43 2.32 -8.23
CA SER A 112 -8.16 1.57 -7.00
C SER A 112 -8.38 0.05 -7.16
N LYS A 113 -9.25 -0.38 -8.08
CA LYS A 113 -9.51 -1.81 -8.40
C LYS A 113 -8.30 -2.52 -9.01
N GLU A 114 -7.43 -1.79 -9.72
CA GLU A 114 -6.25 -2.37 -10.38
C GLU A 114 -5.15 -2.72 -9.38
N LEU A 115 -5.18 -2.10 -8.20
CA LEU A 115 -4.09 -2.19 -7.22
C LEU A 115 -4.15 -3.45 -6.35
N LYS A 116 -5.15 -4.33 -6.54
CA LYS A 116 -5.36 -5.55 -5.74
C LYS A 116 -5.36 -5.32 -4.21
N VAL A 117 -5.68 -4.10 -3.78
CA VAL A 117 -5.83 -3.72 -2.37
C VAL A 117 -7.30 -3.76 -2.00
N ASP A 118 -7.59 -4.30 -0.83
CA ASP A 118 -8.94 -4.35 -0.28
C ASP A 118 -9.25 -3.07 0.50
N TRP A 119 -9.70 -2.04 -0.23
CA TRP A 119 -10.01 -0.73 0.34
C TRP A 119 -11.21 -0.74 1.28
N VAL A 120 -12.06 -1.78 1.21
CA VAL A 120 -13.21 -1.94 2.11
C VAL A 120 -12.72 -2.20 3.52
N LYS A 121 -11.67 -3.01 3.69
CA LYS A 121 -11.03 -3.25 4.99
C LYS A 121 -10.36 -2.02 5.58
N MET A 122 -9.98 -1.06 4.74
CA MET A 122 -9.38 0.22 5.14
C MET A 122 -10.43 1.31 5.37
N SER A 123 -11.72 0.97 5.35
CA SER A 123 -12.81 1.88 5.73
C SER A 123 -13.30 1.58 7.14
N LEU A 124 -13.45 2.62 7.96
CA LEU A 124 -13.94 2.55 9.33
C LEU A 124 -15.11 3.52 9.46
N GLY A 125 -16.31 3.01 9.76
CA GLY A 125 -17.48 3.84 10.01
C GLY A 125 -17.99 4.65 8.80
N GLY A 126 -17.70 4.20 7.58
CA GLY A 126 -18.10 4.91 6.35
C GLY A 126 -17.12 5.99 5.92
N GLU A 127 -15.94 6.07 6.54
CA GLU A 127 -14.82 6.92 6.14
C GLU A 127 -13.57 6.08 5.88
N TYR A 128 -12.65 6.64 5.09
CA TYR A 128 -11.39 5.97 4.78
C TYR A 128 -10.32 6.25 5.84
N ASN A 129 -9.57 5.23 6.24
CA ASN A 129 -8.36 5.39 7.05
C ASN A 129 -7.22 5.95 6.18
N MET A 130 -7.25 7.26 5.96
CA MET A 130 -6.31 7.94 5.07
C MET A 130 -4.83 7.74 5.42
N PRO A 131 -4.40 7.67 6.70
CA PRO A 131 -3.02 7.31 7.05
C PRO A 131 -2.54 5.98 6.46
N GLU A 132 -3.38 4.93 6.53
CA GLU A 132 -3.03 3.60 6.03
C GLU A 132 -3.04 3.55 4.49
N ILE A 133 -4.03 4.20 3.89
CA ILE A 133 -4.16 4.33 2.44
C ILE A 133 -3.02 5.16 1.86
N ALA A 134 -2.61 6.25 2.50
CA ALA A 134 -1.49 7.08 2.07
C ALA A 134 -0.17 6.30 2.07
N LYS A 135 0.09 5.50 3.11
CA LYS A 135 1.27 4.63 3.18
C LYS A 135 1.30 3.62 2.03
N THR A 136 0.16 2.99 1.77
CA THR A 136 0.01 2.02 0.67
C THR A 136 0.20 2.71 -0.68
N ALA A 137 -0.41 3.87 -0.87
CA ALA A 137 -0.31 4.63 -2.11
C ALA A 137 1.11 5.14 -2.39
N GLN A 138 1.82 5.59 -1.35
CA GLN A 138 3.22 5.98 -1.46
C GLN A 138 4.09 4.80 -1.88
N ALA A 139 3.89 3.61 -1.30
CA ALA A 139 4.60 2.39 -1.69
C ALA A 139 4.34 2.00 -3.17
N LEU A 140 3.19 2.38 -3.72
CA LEU A 140 2.80 2.17 -5.11
C LEU A 140 3.26 3.30 -6.06
N GLY A 141 3.93 4.32 -5.53
CA GLY A 141 4.43 5.46 -6.30
C GLY A 141 3.33 6.41 -6.78
N LEU A 142 2.21 6.49 -6.06
CA LEU A 142 1.15 7.46 -6.33
C LEU A 142 1.55 8.82 -5.75
N ASN A 143 1.25 9.90 -6.49
CA ASN A 143 1.51 11.27 -6.04
C ASN A 143 0.36 11.84 -5.21
N ALA A 144 -0.85 11.39 -5.49
CA ALA A 144 -2.06 11.89 -4.85
C ALA A 144 -3.15 10.82 -4.84
N ILE A 145 -4.10 11.01 -3.93
CA ILE A 145 -5.27 10.17 -3.73
C ILE A 145 -6.48 11.09 -3.70
N LEU A 146 -7.52 10.73 -4.45
CA LEU A 146 -8.77 11.46 -4.51
C LEU A 146 -9.87 10.62 -3.86
N GLU A 147 -10.47 11.18 -2.83
CA GLU A 147 -11.69 10.69 -2.21
C GLU A 147 -12.88 11.46 -2.77
N GLY A 148 -13.94 10.74 -3.12
CA GLY A 148 -15.21 11.33 -3.55
C GLY A 148 -16.34 10.86 -2.66
N LYS A 149 -17.24 11.79 -2.32
CA LYS A 149 -18.47 11.49 -1.57
C LYS A 149 -19.68 11.99 -2.36
N LEU A 150 -20.69 11.15 -2.51
CA LEU A 150 -21.97 11.57 -3.08
C LEU A 150 -22.83 12.18 -1.95
N ILE A 151 -23.15 13.47 -2.08
CA ILE A 151 -23.92 14.21 -1.07
C ILE A 151 -25.41 14.19 -1.42
N GLU A 152 -25.78 14.68 -2.61
CA GLU A 152 -27.18 14.78 -3.04
C GLU A 152 -27.31 14.55 -4.55
N LEU A 153 -28.41 13.90 -4.97
CA LEU A 153 -28.80 13.76 -6.36
C LEU A 153 -30.15 14.44 -6.56
N LYS A 154 -30.13 15.54 -7.30
CA LYS A 154 -31.35 16.21 -7.72
C LYS A 154 -31.66 15.78 -9.15
N VAL A 155 -32.74 15.02 -9.31
CA VAL A 155 -33.32 14.77 -10.64
C VAL A 155 -34.11 16.02 -11.00
N LEU A 156 -33.67 16.72 -12.05
CA LEU A 156 -34.36 17.88 -12.60
C LEU A 156 -35.49 17.46 -13.53
#